data_AF-A0A1I5D0E8-F1
#
_entry.id   AF-A0A1I5D0E8-F1
#
_cell.length_a   1.000
_cell.length_b   1.000
_cell.length_c   1.000
_cell.angle_alpha   90.00
_cell.angle_beta   90.00
_cell.angle_gamma   90.00
#
_symmetry.space_group_name_H-M   'P 1'
#
loop_
_entity.id
_entity.type
_entity.pdbx_description
1 polymer ?
#
loop_
_entity_poly.entity_id
_entity_poly.type
_entity_poly.pdbx_seq_one_letter_code
_entity_poly.pdbx_strand_id
1 'polypeptide(L)'
;MKCSLLSLCIMLLVAGCATLGNADSTTQDTPCWTPLSKKDMVQLRGQYRLDTLIIRDTHVGYAANFPIHKGHQCQIPDNLILEKWNGEQTQYYALARNASFLSDSTIVQYTLSLTSDPLSNSFEDGMWFYARFNKRKITYEANKKPVSASKKPSVNGEGIYRYEADSLYKVSDQQNDAAFRKVAKEGFYYLPPPGRLFDIYPISAIR
;
A
#
# COMPACT_ATOMS: atom_id res chain seq x y z
N MET A 1 6.54 -65.56 -13.96
CA MET A 1 7.65 -64.58 -13.83
C MET A 1 7.00 -63.20 -13.91
N LYS A 2 6.77 -62.50 -12.79
CA LYS A 2 7.65 -61.46 -12.17
C LYS A 2 8.07 -60.40 -13.21
N CYS A 3 7.88 -59.09 -13.11
CA CYS A 3 7.46 -58.13 -12.06
C CYS A 3 6.90 -56.89 -12.81
N SER A 4 5.78 -56.30 -12.39
CA SER A 4 5.67 -55.08 -11.56
C SER A 4 6.55 -53.91 -11.97
N LEU A 5 5.92 -52.84 -12.48
CA LEU A 5 6.25 -51.45 -12.13
C LEU A 5 5.01 -50.58 -12.36
N LEU A 6 4.24 -50.42 -11.28
CA LEU A 6 3.33 -49.30 -11.08
C LEU A 6 4.13 -48.00 -11.24
N SER A 7 3.83 -47.20 -12.27
CA SER A 7 4.23 -45.79 -12.28
C SER A 7 3.08 -44.96 -11.72
N LEU A 8 3.21 -44.67 -10.44
CA LEU A 8 2.43 -43.77 -9.62
C LEU A 8 2.58 -42.34 -10.17
N CYS A 9 1.66 -41.87 -11.02
CA CYS A 9 1.56 -40.43 -11.32
C CYS A 9 0.94 -39.73 -10.11
N ILE A 10 1.81 -39.28 -9.21
CA ILE A 10 1.49 -38.38 -8.11
C ILE A 10 0.90 -37.10 -8.70
N MET A 11 -0.36 -36.84 -8.37
CA MET A 11 -0.96 -35.53 -8.48
C MET A 11 -0.15 -34.52 -7.67
N LEU A 12 0.57 -33.63 -8.34
CA LEU A 12 0.99 -32.36 -7.75
C LEU A 12 0.07 -31.27 -8.31
N LEU A 13 -1.17 -31.29 -7.82
CA LEU A 13 -1.97 -30.09 -7.66
C LEU A 13 -1.21 -29.19 -6.68
N VAL A 14 -0.37 -28.29 -7.21
CA VAL A 14 0.01 -27.09 -6.46
C VAL A 14 -1.22 -26.18 -6.49
N ALA A 15 -2.20 -26.55 -5.65
CA ALA A 15 -3.16 -25.60 -5.12
C ALA A 15 -2.34 -24.61 -4.30
N GLY A 16 -1.90 -23.54 -4.95
CA GLY A 16 -1.49 -22.32 -4.25
C GLY A 16 -2.73 -21.79 -3.56
N CYS A 17 -3.01 -22.30 -2.37
CA CYS A 17 -3.90 -21.65 -1.43
C CYS A 17 -3.38 -20.22 -1.26
N ALA A 18 -4.08 -19.27 -1.88
CA ALA A 18 -4.07 -17.89 -1.47
C ALA A 18 -4.60 -17.87 -0.03
N THR A 19 -3.70 -18.09 0.91
CA THR A 19 -3.96 -17.72 2.29
C THR A 19 -4.08 -16.21 2.28
N LEU A 20 -5.29 -15.72 2.57
CA LEU A 20 -5.48 -14.35 3.03
C LEU A 20 -4.49 -14.15 4.18
N GLY A 21 -3.40 -13.45 3.87
CA GLY A 21 -2.38 -13.14 4.85
C GLY A 21 -3.02 -12.28 5.93
N ASN A 22 -3.11 -12.84 7.14
CA ASN A 22 -3.14 -12.05 8.36
C ASN A 22 -2.05 -10.98 8.23
N ALA A 23 -2.45 -9.72 8.38
CA ALA A 23 -1.53 -8.58 8.37
C ALA A 23 -0.62 -8.65 9.61
N ASP A 24 0.42 -9.46 9.52
CA ASP A 24 1.52 -9.49 10.47
C ASP A 24 2.35 -8.22 10.25
N SER A 25 2.13 -7.23 11.12
CA SER A 25 2.80 -5.93 11.10
C SER A 25 4.21 -6.00 11.68
N THR A 26 5.11 -6.70 11.00
CA THR A 26 6.56 -6.50 11.15
C THR A 26 7.06 -5.65 9.97
N THR A 27 6.85 -4.35 10.04
CA THR A 27 7.43 -3.40 9.07
C THR A 27 8.89 -3.17 9.44
N GLN A 28 9.81 -3.85 8.74
CA GLN A 28 11.08 -3.21 8.43
C GLN A 28 10.78 -1.95 7.58
N ASP A 29 11.58 -0.90 7.73
CA ASP A 29 11.58 0.30 6.88
C ASP A 29 11.95 -0.11 5.44
N THR A 30 11.03 -0.78 4.76
CA THR A 30 11.21 -1.14 3.36
C THR A 30 10.93 0.12 2.55
N PRO A 31 11.91 0.63 1.78
CA PRO A 31 11.69 1.81 0.95
C PRO A 31 10.47 1.60 0.05
N CYS A 32 9.70 2.66 -0.21
CA CYS A 32 8.51 2.58 -1.06
C CYS A 32 8.84 2.42 -2.55
N TRP A 33 10.08 2.06 -2.88
CA TRP A 33 10.60 1.88 -4.22
C TRP A 33 11.63 0.76 -4.29
N THR A 34 11.73 0.14 -5.47
CA THR A 34 12.76 -0.84 -5.83
C THR A 34 13.51 -0.35 -7.07
N PRO A 35 14.85 -0.32 -7.07
CA PRO A 35 15.63 0.05 -8.25
C PRO A 35 15.36 -0.89 -9.43
N LEU A 36 15.30 -0.34 -10.63
CA LEU A 36 15.17 -1.07 -11.89
C LEU A 36 16.42 -0.89 -12.74
N SER A 37 16.83 -1.95 -13.42
CA SER A 37 17.88 -1.88 -14.43
C SER A 37 17.36 -1.29 -15.75
N LYS A 38 18.27 -0.83 -16.61
CA LYS A 38 17.93 -0.43 -17.98
C LYS A 38 17.25 -1.57 -18.77
N LYS A 39 17.66 -2.82 -18.53
CA LYS A 39 17.08 -4.00 -19.18
C LYS A 39 15.63 -4.19 -18.76
N ASP A 40 15.33 -3.98 -17.47
CA ASP A 40 13.95 -4.05 -16.96
C ASP A 40 13.09 -2.99 -17.65
N MET A 41 13.59 -1.76 -17.78
CA MET A 41 12.87 -0.69 -18.50
C MET A 41 12.63 -0.99 -19.98
N VAL A 42 13.60 -1.59 -20.67
CA VAL A 42 13.42 -2.02 -22.07
C VAL A 42 12.32 -3.08 -22.17
N GLN A 43 12.33 -4.06 -21.27
CA GLN A 43 11.29 -5.09 -21.21
C GLN A 43 9.92 -4.50 -20.89
N LEU A 44 9.83 -3.61 -19.90
CA LEU A 44 8.61 -2.91 -19.50
C LEU A 44 8.01 -2.14 -20.67
N ARG A 45 8.82 -1.35 -21.38
CA ARG A 45 8.38 -0.58 -22.56
C ARG A 45 7.98 -1.45 -23.74
N GLY A 46 8.59 -2.63 -23.89
CA GLY A 46 8.22 -3.60 -24.92
C GLY A 46 6.95 -4.38 -24.61
N GLN A 47 6.60 -4.52 -23.32
CA GLN A 47 5.45 -5.30 -22.88
C GLN A 47 4.23 -4.45 -22.51
N TYR A 48 4.41 -3.19 -22.10
CA TYR A 48 3.37 -2.34 -21.56
C TYR A 48 3.36 -0.95 -22.20
N ARG A 49 2.16 -0.41 -22.37
CA ARG A 49 1.99 1.02 -22.59
C ARG A 49 2.28 1.77 -21.29
N LEU A 50 3.22 2.70 -21.35
CA LEU A 50 3.54 3.61 -20.25
C LEU A 50 2.86 4.96 -20.50
N ASP A 51 1.90 5.31 -19.66
CA ASP A 51 1.28 6.62 -19.67
C ASP A 51 2.05 7.55 -18.73
N THR A 52 2.42 8.73 -19.23
CA THR A 52 3.19 9.70 -18.44
C THR A 52 2.25 10.44 -17.48
N LEU A 53 2.56 10.42 -16.20
CA LEU A 53 1.79 11.09 -15.14
C LEU A 53 2.43 12.42 -14.72
N ILE A 54 3.76 12.50 -14.70
CA ILE A 54 4.52 13.67 -14.25
C ILE A 54 5.67 13.90 -15.22
N ILE A 55 5.94 15.15 -15.57
CA ILE A 55 7.12 15.58 -16.33
C ILE A 55 7.78 16.75 -15.59
N ARG A 56 9.03 16.55 -15.18
CA ARG A 56 9.89 17.57 -14.58
C ARG A 56 11.31 17.44 -15.13
N ASP A 57 12.09 18.50 -15.01
CA ASP A 57 13.47 18.54 -15.52
C ASP A 57 14.37 17.45 -14.92
N THR A 58 14.06 17.03 -13.68
CA THR A 58 14.87 16.06 -12.93
C THR A 58 14.26 14.66 -12.91
N HIS A 59 13.01 14.48 -13.31
CA HIS A 59 12.35 13.17 -13.25
C HIS A 59 11.04 13.11 -14.06
N VAL A 60 10.66 11.90 -14.41
CA VAL A 60 9.40 11.57 -15.10
C VAL A 60 8.72 10.42 -14.38
N GLY A 61 7.41 10.56 -14.14
CA GLY A 61 6.59 9.52 -13.52
C GLY A 61 5.72 8.84 -14.57
N TYR A 62 5.61 7.51 -14.52
CA TYR A 62 4.80 6.72 -15.45
C TYR A 62 3.83 5.79 -14.72
N ALA A 63 2.71 5.50 -15.37
CA ALA A 63 1.85 4.36 -15.09
C ALA A 63 1.98 3.29 -16.19
N ALA A 64 2.27 2.05 -15.80
CA ALA A 64 2.25 0.87 -16.67
C ALA A 64 0.85 0.24 -16.65
N ASN A 65 0.04 0.54 -17.68
CA ASN A 65 -1.40 0.26 -17.63
C ASN A 65 -1.80 -1.01 -18.38
N PHE A 66 -1.42 -1.15 -19.66
CA PHE A 66 -1.96 -2.20 -20.54
C PHE A 66 -0.86 -2.99 -21.23
N PRO A 67 -0.93 -4.33 -21.21
CA PRO A 67 0.00 -5.14 -21.98
C PRO A 67 -0.22 -4.91 -23.48
N ILE A 68 0.85 -4.65 -24.22
CA ILE A 68 0.85 -4.40 -25.66
C ILE A 68 0.49 -5.70 -26.42
N HIS A 69 0.89 -6.85 -25.88
CA HIS A 69 0.62 -8.17 -26.47
C HIS A 69 -0.27 -9.00 -25.54
N LYS A 70 -1.34 -9.59 -26.08
CA LYS A 70 -2.35 -10.37 -25.33
C LYS A 70 -1.84 -11.71 -24.74
N GLY A 71 -0.55 -12.06 -24.91
CA GLY A 71 -0.06 -13.43 -24.74
C GLY A 71 0.80 -13.72 -23.50
N HIS A 72 1.43 -12.72 -22.87
CA HIS A 72 2.30 -12.95 -21.72
C HIS A 72 2.12 -11.86 -20.68
N GLN A 73 1.43 -12.19 -19.59
CA GLN A 73 1.42 -11.36 -18.40
C GLN A 73 2.72 -11.60 -17.65
N CYS A 74 3.69 -10.70 -17.76
CA CYS A 74 4.61 -10.53 -16.64
C CYS A 74 3.75 -10.00 -15.48
N GLN A 75 3.78 -10.65 -14.33
CA GLN A 75 3.25 -10.04 -13.13
C GLN A 75 4.21 -8.91 -12.76
N ILE A 76 4.04 -7.73 -13.35
CA ILE A 76 4.63 -6.54 -12.74
C ILE A 76 3.77 -6.32 -11.49
N PRO A 77 4.37 -6.37 -10.29
CA PRO A 77 3.61 -6.11 -9.09
C PRO A 77 3.11 -4.66 -9.06
N ASP A 78 3.88 -3.77 -9.67
CA ASP A 78 3.92 -2.35 -9.37
C ASP A 78 3.69 -1.52 -10.64
N ASN A 79 2.55 -0.81 -10.71
CA ASN A 79 2.14 -0.12 -11.92
C ASN A 79 2.76 1.28 -12.06
N LEU A 80 3.57 1.74 -11.10
CA LEU A 80 4.15 3.08 -11.13
C LEU A 80 5.66 3.04 -11.21
N ILE A 81 6.20 3.81 -12.13
CA ILE A 81 7.64 3.90 -12.41
C ILE A 81 8.08 5.35 -12.25
N LEU A 82 9.21 5.56 -11.58
CA LEU A 82 9.91 6.83 -11.51
C LEU A 82 11.22 6.72 -12.29
N GLU A 83 11.38 7.57 -13.30
CA GLU A 83 12.64 7.82 -13.99
C GLU A 83 13.25 9.09 -13.40
N LYS A 84 14.47 9.04 -12.88
CA LYS A 84 15.13 10.18 -12.21
C LYS A 84 16.50 10.44 -12.82
N TRP A 85 16.77 11.69 -13.14
CA TRP A 85 18.07 12.16 -13.60
C TRP A 85 18.89 12.69 -12.42
N ASN A 86 20.12 12.20 -12.26
CA ASN A 86 21.02 12.64 -11.19
C ASN A 86 22.14 13.57 -11.65
N GLY A 87 22.11 14.03 -12.92
CA GLY A 87 23.16 14.86 -13.53
C GLY A 87 24.09 14.07 -14.46
N GLU A 88 24.27 12.77 -14.22
CA GLU A 88 25.18 11.92 -14.99
C GLU A 88 24.45 10.77 -15.70
N GLN A 89 23.48 10.18 -15.00
CA GLN A 89 22.74 9.02 -15.49
C GLN A 89 21.28 9.04 -15.07
N THR A 90 20.48 8.39 -15.89
CA THR A 90 19.09 8.09 -15.58
C THR A 90 19.04 6.85 -14.69
N GLN A 91 18.38 6.97 -13.55
CA GLN A 91 18.03 5.88 -12.65
C GLN A 91 16.53 5.61 -12.77
N TYR A 92 16.14 4.36 -12.52
CA TYR A 92 14.76 3.91 -12.64
C TYR A 92 14.33 3.21 -11.37
N TYR A 93 13.08 3.44 -10.96
CA TYR A 93 12.53 2.88 -9.74
C TYR A 93 11.10 2.42 -10.00
N ALA A 94 10.76 1.19 -9.57
CA ALA A 94 9.38 0.75 -9.43
C ALA A 94 8.88 1.18 -8.04
N LEU A 95 7.75 1.87 -7.96
CA LEU A 95 7.14 2.23 -6.67
C LEU A 95 6.31 1.06 -6.14
N ALA A 96 6.23 0.88 -4.84
CA ALA A 96 5.41 -0.17 -4.24
C ALA A 96 3.93 -0.06 -4.66
N ARG A 97 3.21 -1.19 -4.75
CA ARG A 97 1.77 -1.26 -5.11
C ARG A 97 0.85 -0.28 -4.41
N ASN A 98 1.16 0.02 -3.15
CA ASN A 98 0.40 0.91 -2.28
C ASN A 98 0.89 2.36 -2.33
N ALA A 99 1.81 2.68 -3.22
CA ALA A 99 2.32 4.02 -3.44
C ALA A 99 1.61 4.70 -4.61
N SER A 100 1.51 6.03 -4.55
CA SER A 100 1.06 6.87 -5.65
C SER A 100 1.83 8.18 -5.67
N PHE A 101 1.82 8.85 -6.81
CA PHE A 101 2.23 10.25 -6.86
C PHE A 101 1.13 11.11 -6.24
N LEU A 102 1.45 11.83 -5.17
CA LEU A 102 0.57 12.82 -4.56
C LEU A 102 0.67 14.17 -5.29
N SER A 103 1.88 14.50 -5.74
CA SER A 103 2.20 15.63 -6.59
C SER A 103 3.36 15.26 -7.50
N ASP A 104 3.78 16.22 -8.32
CA ASP A 104 4.99 16.18 -9.13
C ASP A 104 6.31 16.19 -8.34
N SER A 105 6.26 16.26 -7.00
CA SER A 105 7.45 16.25 -6.14
C SER A 105 7.40 15.19 -5.04
N THR A 106 6.25 14.52 -4.89
CA THR A 106 5.92 13.79 -3.68
C THR A 106 5.23 12.48 -3.99
N ILE A 107 5.73 11.42 -3.37
CA ILE A 107 5.12 10.09 -3.36
C ILE A 107 4.45 9.88 -2.01
N VAL A 108 3.25 9.33 -2.02
CA VAL A 108 2.56 8.84 -0.81
C VAL A 108 2.52 7.32 -0.86
N GLN A 109 2.79 6.66 0.27
CA GLN A 109 2.66 5.21 0.42
C GLN A 109 1.65 4.89 1.52
N TYR A 110 0.58 4.19 1.19
CA TYR A 110 -0.45 3.81 2.16
C TYR A 110 -0.07 2.52 2.90
N THR A 111 0.20 2.61 4.19
CA THR A 111 0.79 1.51 4.96
C THR A 111 -0.22 0.58 5.59
N LEU A 112 -1.38 1.10 5.97
CA LEU A 112 -2.44 0.32 6.62
C LEU A 112 -3.47 -0.18 5.61
N SER A 113 -3.48 -1.49 5.39
CA SER A 113 -4.53 -2.18 4.61
C SER A 113 -5.78 -2.38 5.45
N LEU A 114 -6.63 -1.35 5.54
CA LEU A 114 -8.01 -1.52 5.97
C LEU A 114 -8.83 -1.92 4.75
N THR A 115 -9.53 -3.04 4.79
CA THR A 115 -10.47 -3.37 3.71
C THR A 115 -11.72 -2.52 3.91
N SER A 116 -11.95 -1.51 3.07
CA SER A 116 -13.28 -0.90 2.99
C SER A 116 -14.24 -1.88 2.32
N ASP A 117 -15.49 -1.88 2.76
CA ASP A 117 -16.56 -2.46 1.96
C ASP A 117 -16.54 -1.75 0.57
N PRO A 118 -16.55 -2.49 -0.56
CA PRO A 118 -16.56 -1.91 -1.91
C PRO A 118 -17.69 -0.90 -2.15
N LEU A 119 -18.78 -0.98 -1.38
CA LEU A 119 -19.92 -0.06 -1.45
C LEU A 119 -19.78 1.17 -0.54
N SER A 120 -18.71 1.26 0.25
CA SER A 120 -18.54 2.31 1.26
C SER A 120 -17.54 3.37 0.84
N ASN A 121 -17.98 4.63 0.83
CA ASN A 121 -17.13 5.82 0.63
C ASN A 121 -16.26 6.15 1.86
N SER A 122 -15.97 5.17 2.74
CA SER A 122 -15.30 5.38 4.02
C SER A 122 -13.90 6.00 3.86
N PHE A 123 -13.20 5.79 2.76
CA PHE A 123 -11.88 6.41 2.61
C PHE A 123 -11.97 7.91 2.29
N GLU A 124 -12.93 8.32 1.47
CA GLU A 124 -13.15 9.73 1.12
C GLU A 124 -13.65 10.55 2.31
N ASP A 125 -14.47 9.93 3.17
CA ASP A 125 -15.04 10.55 4.36
C ASP A 125 -14.21 10.34 5.64
N GLY A 126 -13.10 9.60 5.54
CA GLY A 126 -12.32 9.15 6.69
C GLY A 126 -12.88 7.86 7.33
N MET A 127 -11.98 7.10 7.96
CA MET A 127 -12.21 5.71 8.33
C MET A 127 -12.28 5.53 9.84
N TRP A 128 -13.39 4.95 10.30
CA TRP A 128 -13.49 4.37 11.63
C TRP A 128 -12.91 2.96 11.66
N PHE A 129 -12.12 2.64 12.69
CA PHE A 129 -11.64 1.28 12.91
C PHE A 129 -11.49 0.99 14.41
N TYR A 130 -11.54 -0.31 14.75
CA TYR A 130 -11.22 -0.78 16.09
C TYR A 130 -9.83 -1.41 16.08
N ALA A 131 -8.95 -0.97 16.98
CA ALA A 131 -7.67 -1.61 17.22
C ALA A 131 -7.81 -2.59 18.37
N ARG A 132 -7.47 -3.85 18.13
CA ARG A 132 -7.47 -4.92 19.13
C ARG A 132 -6.05 -5.39 19.42
N PHE A 133 -5.73 -5.58 20.70
CA PHE A 133 -4.41 -6.02 21.13
C PHE A 133 -4.45 -7.48 21.53
N ASN A 134 -3.82 -8.35 20.73
CA ASN A 134 -3.68 -9.76 21.06
C ASN A 134 -2.22 -10.10 21.35
N LYS A 135 -1.90 -10.22 22.65
CA LYS A 135 -0.54 -10.45 23.16
C LYS A 135 0.46 -9.35 22.74
N ARG A 136 1.07 -9.52 21.56
CA ARG A 136 2.07 -8.61 20.97
C ARG A 136 1.70 -8.13 19.56
N LYS A 137 0.51 -8.49 19.06
CA LYS A 137 0.05 -8.11 17.73
C LYS A 137 -1.13 -7.15 17.85
N ILE A 138 -1.11 -6.11 17.03
CA ILE A 138 -2.24 -5.20 16.85
C ILE A 138 -3.00 -5.67 15.61
N THR A 139 -4.29 -5.95 15.76
CA THR A 139 -5.19 -6.27 14.65
C THR A 139 -6.22 -5.17 14.47
N TYR A 140 -6.64 -4.93 13.24
CA TYR A 140 -7.51 -3.82 12.88
C TYR A 140 -8.83 -4.32 12.32
N GLU A 141 -9.94 -3.79 12.83
CA GLU A 141 -11.27 -4.04 12.31
C GLU A 141 -11.79 -2.77 11.64
N ALA A 142 -11.79 -2.74 10.32
CA ALA A 142 -12.26 -1.60 9.53
C ALA A 142 -13.77 -1.37 9.68
N ASN A 143 -14.21 -0.13 9.43
CA ASN A 143 -15.60 0.31 9.51
C ASN A 143 -16.29 0.06 10.87
N LYS A 144 -15.51 -0.11 11.94
CA LYS A 144 -16.02 -0.22 13.31
C LYS A 144 -16.14 1.15 13.94
N LYS A 145 -17.38 1.62 14.06
CA LYS A 145 -17.76 2.89 14.68
C LYS A 145 -18.41 2.65 16.05
N PRO A 146 -18.13 3.49 17.06
CA PRO A 146 -18.93 3.53 18.29
C PRO A 146 -20.41 3.79 17.98
N VAL A 147 -21.33 3.23 18.78
CA VAL A 147 -22.77 3.37 18.55
C VAL A 147 -23.19 4.85 18.60
N SER A 148 -22.68 5.60 19.58
CA SER A 148 -22.96 7.02 19.81
C SER A 148 -22.25 8.00 18.87
N ALA A 149 -21.21 7.56 18.14
CA ALA A 149 -20.39 8.46 17.32
C ALA A 149 -21.04 8.83 15.96
N SER A 150 -20.75 10.02 15.45
CA SER A 150 -21.09 10.39 14.06
C SER A 150 -20.31 9.52 13.05
N LYS A 151 -20.94 9.21 11.90
CA LYS A 151 -20.25 8.55 10.78
C LYS A 151 -19.04 9.37 10.30
N LYS A 152 -19.23 10.69 10.20
CA LYS A 152 -18.21 11.66 9.80
C LYS A 152 -18.04 12.69 10.92
N PRO A 153 -17.21 12.40 11.94
CA PRO A 153 -16.96 13.33 13.02
C PRO A 153 -16.29 14.61 12.49
N SER A 154 -16.59 15.75 13.09
CA SER A 154 -15.92 17.01 12.77
C SER A 154 -14.54 17.01 13.44
N VAL A 155 -13.49 16.82 12.65
CA VAL A 155 -12.09 16.91 13.10
C VAL A 155 -11.32 17.87 12.21
N ASN A 156 -10.29 18.49 12.77
CA ASN A 156 -9.51 19.50 12.05
C ASN A 156 -8.15 18.94 11.61
N GLY A 157 -8.04 18.66 10.31
CA GLY A 157 -6.79 18.25 9.66
C GLY A 157 -6.37 16.81 9.94
N GLU A 158 -5.26 16.44 9.33
CA GLU A 158 -4.63 15.12 9.43
C GLU A 158 -4.28 14.75 10.88
N GLY A 159 -4.28 13.45 11.17
CA GLY A 159 -3.82 12.92 12.43
C GLY A 159 -4.48 11.60 12.79
N ILE A 160 -4.21 11.12 14.00
CA ILE A 160 -4.84 9.94 14.54
C ILE A 160 -5.73 10.38 15.69
N TYR A 161 -6.99 9.97 15.62
CA TYR A 161 -7.98 10.35 16.61
C TYR A 161 -8.50 9.12 17.32
N ARG A 162 -8.61 9.18 18.65
CA ARG A 162 -9.09 8.10 19.50
C ARG A 162 -10.40 8.50 20.15
N TYR A 163 -11.35 7.58 20.16
CA TYR A 163 -12.66 7.81 20.75
C TYR A 163 -12.72 7.24 22.17
N GLU A 164 -12.93 8.12 23.15
CA GLU A 164 -13.04 7.78 24.57
C GLU A 164 -14.05 8.73 25.23
N ALA A 165 -14.76 8.29 26.27
CA ALA A 165 -15.72 9.12 27.01
C ALA A 165 -16.69 9.90 26.08
N ASP A 166 -17.26 9.18 25.11
CA ASP A 166 -18.18 9.69 24.08
C ASP A 166 -17.64 10.82 23.19
N SER A 167 -16.34 11.08 23.20
CA SER A 167 -15.69 12.16 22.46
C SER A 167 -14.46 11.68 21.69
N LEU A 168 -14.11 12.42 20.65
CA LEU A 168 -12.98 12.11 19.79
C LEU A 168 -11.82 13.06 20.09
N TYR A 169 -10.65 12.51 20.44
CA TYR A 169 -9.46 13.28 20.80
C TYR A 169 -8.31 12.99 19.84
N LYS A 170 -7.59 14.03 19.43
CA LYS A 170 -6.38 13.87 18.62
C LYS A 170 -5.27 13.32 19.51
N VAL A 171 -4.78 12.11 19.19
CA VAL A 171 -3.69 11.45 19.92
C VAL A 171 -2.35 11.54 19.18
N SER A 172 -2.37 11.93 17.90
CA SER A 172 -1.17 12.21 17.12
C SER A 172 -1.48 13.23 16.02
N ASP A 173 -0.57 14.16 15.79
CA ASP A 173 -0.58 15.06 14.62
C ASP A 173 -0.16 14.37 13.33
N GLN A 174 0.55 13.25 13.42
CA GLN A 174 0.98 12.44 12.29
C GLN A 174 -0.01 11.30 12.02
N GLN A 175 -0.31 11.05 10.75
CA GLN A 175 -1.21 9.98 10.28
C GLN A 175 -0.43 8.84 9.60
N ASN A 176 0.57 8.28 10.29
CA ASN A 176 1.41 7.19 9.79
C ASN A 176 1.50 6.02 10.78
N ASP A 177 2.05 4.89 10.31
CA ASP A 177 2.19 3.66 11.10
C ASP A 177 3.05 3.85 12.35
N ALA A 178 4.17 4.55 12.21
CA ALA A 178 5.11 4.78 13.31
C ALA A 178 4.47 5.61 14.44
N ALA A 179 3.71 6.64 14.11
CA ALA A 179 2.97 7.45 15.05
C ALA A 179 1.84 6.66 15.70
N PHE A 180 1.09 5.89 14.91
CA PHE A 180 0.02 5.04 15.44
C PHE A 180 0.56 4.07 16.49
N ARG A 181 1.63 3.33 16.20
CA ARG A 181 2.20 2.34 17.14
C ARG A 181 2.64 2.92 18.47
N LYS A 182 3.08 4.19 18.51
CA LYS A 182 3.47 4.88 19.75
C LYS A 182 2.28 5.18 20.66
N VAL A 183 1.10 5.41 20.08
CA VAL A 183 -0.10 5.82 20.81
C VAL A 183 -1.16 4.73 20.90
N ALA A 184 -0.97 3.63 20.17
CA ALA A 184 -1.95 2.59 20.01
C ALA A 184 -2.26 1.90 21.34
N LYS A 185 -3.55 1.85 21.64
CA LYS A 185 -4.20 1.10 22.71
C LYS A 185 -5.47 0.47 22.16
N GLU A 186 -5.98 -0.54 22.84
CA GLU A 186 -7.26 -1.12 22.46
C GLU A 186 -8.37 -0.05 22.47
N GLY A 187 -9.24 -0.08 21.45
CA GLY A 187 -10.37 0.84 21.33
C GLY A 187 -10.66 1.32 19.91
N PHE A 188 -11.57 2.30 19.81
CA PHE A 188 -12.01 2.90 18.56
C PHE A 188 -11.15 4.08 18.15
N TYR A 189 -10.84 4.15 16.87
CA TYR A 189 -10.07 5.21 16.25
C TYR A 189 -10.76 5.72 14.99
N TYR A 190 -10.46 6.96 14.66
CA TYR A 190 -10.84 7.59 13.42
C TYR A 190 -9.61 8.16 12.72
N LEU A 191 -9.48 7.85 11.43
CA LEU A 191 -8.54 8.50 10.53
C LEU A 191 -9.35 9.46 9.65
N PRO A 192 -9.12 10.78 9.71
CA PRO A 192 -9.70 11.70 8.73
C PRO A 192 -9.25 11.34 7.31
N PRO A 193 -9.91 11.90 6.27
CA PRO A 193 -9.50 11.71 4.88
C PRO A 193 -7.98 11.82 4.71
N PRO A 194 -7.32 10.86 4.03
CA PRO A 194 -7.89 9.82 3.14
C PRO A 194 -8.36 8.54 3.85
N GLY A 195 -8.52 8.54 5.18
CA GLY A 195 -9.00 7.38 5.93
C GLY A 195 -7.96 6.25 6.01
N ARG A 196 -6.68 6.56 5.81
CA ARG A 196 -5.56 5.62 5.77
C ARG A 196 -4.36 6.16 6.50
N LEU A 197 -3.54 5.27 7.06
CA LEU A 197 -2.18 5.62 7.46
C LEU A 197 -1.30 5.66 6.21
N PHE A 198 -0.39 6.63 6.16
CA PHE A 198 0.47 6.82 5.03
C PHE A 198 1.82 7.42 5.42
N ASP A 199 2.83 7.14 4.61
CA ASP A 199 4.11 7.83 4.64
C ASP A 199 4.27 8.71 3.40
N ILE A 200 4.95 9.84 3.58
CA ILE A 200 5.22 10.82 2.52
C ILE A 200 6.72 10.81 2.21
N TYR A 201 7.05 10.64 0.94
CA TYR A 201 8.42 10.60 0.44
C TYR A 201 8.64 11.72 -0.59
N PRO A 202 9.55 12.67 -0.33
CA PRO A 202 10.02 13.58 -1.37
C PRO A 202 10.76 12.80 -2.46
N ILE A 203 10.43 13.03 -3.73
CA ILE A 203 11.13 12.40 -4.87
C ILE A 203 12.63 12.74 -4.84
N SER A 204 12.99 13.92 -4.35
CA SER A 204 14.39 14.35 -4.17
C SER A 204 15.19 13.48 -3.20
N ALA A 205 14.52 12.78 -2.27
CA ALA A 205 15.17 11.92 -1.28
C ALA A 205 15.56 10.54 -1.83
N ILE A 206 15.05 10.15 -2.99
CA ILE A 206 15.35 8.86 -3.64
C ILE A 206 16.75 8.93 -4.29
N ARG A 207 17.63 7.96 -3.98
CA ARG A 207 19.03 7.91 -4.42
C ARG A 207 19.38 6.60 -5.09
#